data_AF-A0A914PPD5-F1
#
_entry.id   AF-A0A914PPD5-F1
#
_cell.length_a   1.000
_cell.length_b   1.000
_cell.length_c   1.000
_cell.angle_alpha   90.00
_cell.angle_beta   90.00
_cell.angle_gamma   90.00
#
_symmetry.space_group_name_H-M   'P 1'
#
loop_
_entity.id
_entity.type
_entity.pdbx_description
1 polymer ?
#
loop_
_entity_poly.entity_id
_entity_poly.type
_entity_poly.pdbx_seq_one_letter_code
_entity_poly.pdbx_strand_id
1 'polypeptide(L)'
;MNVAHFAISGKSSLQGAYDFVSVFSQQHFACGAGFDTYVRNEDCLASTWLNHRFHFDECYRSYYELIDGQTQAGCNAGRILSECFEYEFAESCTSARTDVAWWGCEYGRTLMITQFPQCDRTCTSKR
;
A
#
# COMPACT_ATOMS: atom_id res chain seq x y z
N MET A 1 9.79 -5.19 11.77
CA MET A 1 9.06 -5.55 13.02
C MET A 1 8.53 -6.97 12.84
N ASN A 2 8.64 -7.86 13.84
CA ASN A 2 8.19 -9.25 13.70
C ASN A 2 6.68 -9.36 14.03
N VAL A 3 5.86 -9.69 13.04
CA VAL A 3 4.39 -9.82 13.18
C VAL A 3 4.01 -10.85 14.25
N ALA A 4 4.70 -12.00 14.29
CA ALA A 4 4.45 -13.04 15.28
C ALA A 4 4.75 -12.56 16.70
N HIS A 5 5.80 -11.76 16.90
CA HIS A 5 6.08 -11.15 18.20
C HIS A 5 4.93 -10.23 18.62
N PHE A 6 4.44 -9.36 17.72
CA PHE A 6 3.36 -8.44 18.05
C PHE A 6 2.05 -9.18 18.39
N ALA A 7 1.70 -10.21 17.62
CA ALA A 7 0.51 -11.03 17.88
C ALA A 7 0.55 -11.69 19.27
N ILE A 8 1.72 -12.26 19.65
CA ILE A 8 1.90 -12.96 20.92
C ILE A 8 1.97 -11.97 22.10
N SER A 9 2.73 -10.88 21.97
CA SER A 9 2.92 -9.92 23.08
C SER A 9 1.73 -8.99 23.28
N GLY A 10 1.04 -8.62 22.20
CA GLY A 10 -0.07 -7.67 22.20
C GLY A 10 -1.44 -8.31 22.44
N LYS A 11 -1.54 -9.64 22.50
CA LYS A 11 -2.81 -10.39 22.52
C LYS A 11 -3.76 -9.96 21.40
N SER A 12 -3.23 -9.65 20.22
CA SER A 12 -4.03 -9.30 19.04
C SER A 12 -4.33 -10.55 18.22
N SER A 13 -5.35 -10.48 17.35
CA SER A 13 -5.48 -11.46 16.27
C SER A 13 -4.26 -11.38 15.35
N LEU A 14 -3.97 -12.47 14.63
CA LEU A 14 -2.91 -12.48 13.61
C LEU A 14 -3.18 -11.42 12.53
N GLN A 15 -4.44 -11.25 12.14
CA GLN A 15 -4.85 -10.20 11.21
C GLN A 15 -4.53 -8.80 11.75
N GLY A 16 -4.94 -8.50 13.00
CA GLY A 16 -4.65 -7.21 13.61
C GLY A 16 -3.15 -6.92 13.76
N ALA A 17 -2.32 -7.96 13.90
CA ALA A 17 -0.87 -7.82 13.89
C ALA A 17 -0.33 -7.45 12.50
N TYR A 18 -0.84 -8.08 11.45
CA TYR A 18 -0.49 -7.73 10.08
C TYR A 18 -0.95 -6.32 9.70
N ASP A 19 -2.16 -5.93 10.09
CA ASP A 19 -2.70 -4.59 9.83
C ASP A 19 -1.81 -3.52 10.47
N PHE A 20 -1.44 -3.72 11.74
CA PHE A 20 -0.53 -2.84 12.46
C PHE A 20 0.81 -2.72 11.74
N VAL A 21 1.50 -3.83 11.48
CA VAL A 21 2.83 -3.78 10.84
C VAL A 21 2.76 -3.20 9.42
N SER A 22 1.65 -3.42 8.70
CA SER A 22 1.45 -2.87 7.36
C SER A 22 1.34 -1.34 7.39
N VAL A 23 0.58 -0.78 8.33
CA VAL A 23 0.49 0.69 8.51
C VAL A 23 1.85 1.31 8.82
N PHE A 24 2.64 0.69 9.71
CA PHE A 24 4.00 1.18 10.00
C PHE A 24 4.94 1.03 8.81
N SER A 25 4.80 -0.02 8.01
CA SER A 25 5.62 -0.23 6.80
C SER A 25 5.30 0.80 5.72
N GLN A 26 4.02 1.13 5.54
CA GLN A 26 3.55 2.21 4.68
C GLN A 26 4.10 3.57 5.12
N GLN A 27 4.04 3.88 6.41
CA GLN A 27 4.64 5.11 6.95
C GLN A 27 6.16 5.13 6.78
N HIS A 28 6.84 4.00 7.01
CA HIS A 28 8.28 3.90 6.81
C HIS A 28 8.67 4.16 5.35
N PHE A 29 7.87 3.68 4.39
CA PHE A 29 8.06 4.03 2.98
C PHE A 29 7.82 5.52 2.72
N ALA A 30 6.68 6.07 3.17
CA ALA A 30 6.32 7.46 2.95
C ALA A 30 7.34 8.45 3.54
N CYS A 31 7.89 8.14 4.72
CA CYS A 31 8.93 8.94 5.38
C CYS A 31 10.36 8.53 4.98
N GLY A 32 10.52 7.51 4.14
CA GLY A 32 11.80 6.95 3.69
C GLY A 32 11.96 7.10 2.18
N ALA A 33 11.96 5.97 1.48
CA ALA A 33 12.20 5.94 0.02
C ALA A 33 11.18 6.75 -0.79
N GLY A 34 9.95 6.90 -0.30
CA GLY A 34 8.90 7.69 -0.94
C GLY A 34 8.90 9.18 -0.54
N PHE A 35 9.77 9.61 0.37
CA PHE A 35 9.69 10.95 0.98
C PHE A 35 9.95 12.07 -0.04
N ASP A 36 10.98 11.93 -0.85
CA ASP A 36 11.35 12.94 -1.85
C ASP A 36 10.21 13.16 -2.88
N THR A 37 9.63 12.06 -3.39
CA THR A 37 8.45 12.15 -4.26
C THR A 37 7.25 12.77 -3.54
N TYR A 38 7.05 12.45 -2.25
CA TYR A 38 5.95 13.01 -1.47
C TYR A 38 6.07 14.53 -1.34
N VAL A 39 7.21 15.03 -0.85
CA VAL A 39 7.42 16.47 -0.61
C VAL A 39 7.39 17.29 -1.91
N ARG A 40 7.94 16.75 -3.01
CA ARG A 40 7.87 17.43 -4.31
C ARG A 40 6.46 17.56 -4.88
N ASN A 41 5.52 16.75 -4.41
CA ASN A 41 4.16 16.67 -4.93
C ASN A 41 3.12 16.77 -3.80
N GLU A 42 3.47 17.42 -2.69
CA GLU A 42 2.72 17.34 -1.43
C GLU A 42 1.27 17.79 -1.59
N ASP A 43 1.05 18.91 -2.28
CA ASP A 43 -0.28 19.48 -2.50
C ASP A 43 -1.20 18.46 -3.20
N CYS A 44 -0.67 17.80 -4.23
CA CYS A 44 -1.46 16.87 -5.01
C CYS A 44 -1.67 15.54 -4.28
N LEU A 45 -0.62 14.96 -3.70
CA LEU A 45 -0.72 13.70 -2.97
C LEU A 45 -1.63 13.84 -1.74
N ALA A 46 -1.50 14.93 -0.98
CA ALA A 46 -2.36 15.21 0.17
C ALA A 46 -3.82 15.44 -0.25
N SER A 47 -4.05 16.22 -1.32
CA SER A 47 -5.39 16.44 -1.89
C SER A 47 -6.02 15.13 -2.36
N THR A 48 -5.25 14.26 -3.03
CA THR A 48 -5.70 12.94 -3.48
C THR A 48 -6.15 12.09 -2.28
N TRP A 49 -5.33 12.00 -1.25
CA TRP A 49 -5.67 11.28 -0.01
C TRP A 49 -6.98 11.75 0.62
N LEU A 50 -7.19 13.06 0.67
CA LEU A 50 -8.39 13.66 1.28
C LEU A 50 -9.63 13.42 0.43
N ASN A 51 -9.54 13.59 -0.89
CA ASN A 51 -10.69 13.57 -1.79
C ASN A 51 -11.06 12.16 -2.25
N HIS A 52 -10.09 11.24 -2.31
CA HIS A 52 -10.28 9.87 -2.82
C HIS A 52 -10.32 8.82 -1.71
N ARG A 53 -10.56 9.24 -0.45
CA ARG A 53 -10.61 8.35 0.71
C ARG A 53 -11.50 7.12 0.50
N PHE A 54 -12.67 7.30 -0.09
CA PHE A 54 -13.59 6.20 -0.39
C PHE A 54 -12.96 5.16 -1.34
N HIS A 55 -12.23 5.61 -2.36
CA HIS A 55 -11.54 4.72 -3.30
C HIS A 55 -10.40 3.97 -2.62
N PHE A 56 -9.63 4.61 -1.74
CA PHE A 56 -8.60 3.92 -0.95
C PHE A 56 -9.20 2.87 0.00
N ASP A 57 -10.31 3.19 0.67
CA ASP A 57 -11.04 2.24 1.51
C ASP A 57 -11.53 1.04 0.68
N GLU A 58 -11.97 1.26 -0.55
CA GLU A 58 -12.34 0.21 -1.50
C GLU A 58 -11.15 -0.64 -1.97
N CYS A 59 -9.98 -0.02 -2.21
CA CYS A 59 -8.74 -0.75 -2.52
C CYS A 59 -8.41 -1.74 -1.40
N TYR A 60 -8.47 -1.29 -0.14
CA TYR A 60 -8.22 -2.15 1.02
C TYR A 60 -9.30 -3.23 1.18
N ARG A 61 -10.57 -2.87 1.05
CA ARG A 61 -11.69 -3.83 1.13
C ARG A 61 -11.51 -4.97 0.13
N SER A 62 -11.26 -4.63 -1.13
CA SER A 62 -11.06 -5.60 -2.21
C SER A 62 -9.85 -6.51 -1.94
N TYR A 63 -8.77 -5.94 -1.39
CA TYR A 63 -7.63 -6.74 -0.96
C TYR A 63 -8.01 -7.76 0.12
N TYR A 64 -8.67 -7.32 1.19
CA TYR A 64 -9.04 -8.20 2.31
C TYR A 64 -10.05 -9.28 1.91
N GLU A 65 -11.00 -8.95 1.04
CA GLU A 65 -11.94 -9.93 0.48
C GLU A 65 -11.24 -11.03 -0.33
N LEU A 66 -10.17 -10.69 -1.05
CA LEU A 66 -9.43 -11.65 -1.88
C LEU A 66 -8.52 -12.57 -1.07
N ILE A 67 -8.02 -12.12 0.08
CA ILE A 67 -7.15 -12.93 0.93
C ILE A 67 -7.91 -13.72 1.99
N ASP A 68 -9.19 -13.43 2.19
CA ASP A 68 -10.04 -14.17 3.10
C ASP A 68 -10.17 -15.64 2.64
N GLY A 69 -9.62 -16.56 3.44
CA GLY A 69 -9.66 -18.00 3.20
C GLY A 69 -8.73 -18.56 2.11
N GLN A 70 -7.93 -17.76 1.38
CA GLN A 70 -7.08 -18.25 0.28
C GLN A 70 -5.65 -17.68 0.28
N THR A 71 -4.69 -18.44 0.83
CA THR A 71 -3.26 -18.06 0.87
C THR A 71 -2.60 -17.97 -0.51
N GLN A 72 -3.06 -18.73 -1.51
CA GLN A 72 -2.53 -18.67 -2.87
C GLN A 72 -2.97 -17.40 -3.65
N ALA A 73 -4.00 -16.69 -3.17
CA ALA A 73 -4.46 -15.45 -3.78
C ALA A 73 -3.64 -14.22 -3.34
N GLY A 74 -2.80 -14.33 -2.30
CA GLY A 74 -2.12 -13.20 -1.65
C GLY A 74 -1.29 -12.32 -2.59
N CYS A 75 -0.53 -12.91 -3.52
CA CYS A 75 0.26 -12.13 -4.47
C CYS A 75 -0.60 -11.39 -5.49
N ASN A 76 -1.69 -12.03 -5.96
CA ASN A 76 -2.61 -11.38 -6.88
C ASN A 76 -3.44 -10.28 -6.19
N ALA A 77 -3.88 -10.52 -4.95
CA ALA A 77 -4.56 -9.52 -4.13
C ALA A 77 -3.65 -8.33 -3.89
N GLY A 78 -2.39 -8.58 -3.49
CA GLY A 78 -1.38 -7.54 -3.32
C GLY A 78 -1.11 -6.76 -4.60
N ARG A 79 -1.13 -7.42 -5.76
CA ARG A 79 -1.07 -6.76 -7.07
C ARG A 79 -2.29 -5.86 -7.30
N ILE A 80 -3.50 -6.35 -7.09
CA ILE A 80 -4.71 -5.54 -7.27
C ILE A 80 -4.68 -4.31 -6.35
N LEU A 81 -4.25 -4.47 -5.09
CA LEU A 81 -4.09 -3.36 -4.14
C LEU A 81 -3.12 -2.30 -4.67
N SER A 82 -1.92 -2.70 -5.09
CA SER A 82 -0.90 -1.75 -5.56
C SER A 82 -1.27 -1.08 -6.89
N GLU A 83 -1.99 -1.77 -7.79
CA GLU A 83 -2.56 -1.16 -9.01
C GLU A 83 -3.65 -0.13 -8.67
N CYS A 84 -4.49 -0.42 -7.68
CA CYS A 84 -5.54 0.49 -7.24
C CYS A 84 -4.95 1.81 -6.73
N PHE A 85 -3.94 1.74 -5.85
CA PHE A 85 -3.22 2.92 -5.39
C PHE A 85 -2.49 3.66 -6.51
N GLU A 86 -1.80 2.94 -7.39
CA GLU A 86 -1.14 3.51 -8.57
C GLU A 86 -2.12 4.35 -9.40
N TYR A 87 -3.31 3.82 -9.66
CA TYR A 87 -4.35 4.48 -10.42
C TYR A 87 -4.87 5.75 -9.74
N GLU A 88 -5.25 5.66 -8.45
CA GLU A 88 -5.82 6.81 -7.73
C GLU A 88 -4.87 8.01 -7.72
N PHE A 89 -3.56 7.78 -7.53
CA PHE A 89 -2.57 8.85 -7.59
C PHE A 89 -2.26 9.31 -9.01
N ALA A 90 -2.16 8.39 -9.99
CA ALA A 90 -1.88 8.74 -11.38
C ALA A 90 -2.95 9.65 -11.98
N GLU A 91 -4.22 9.38 -11.70
CA GLU A 91 -5.35 10.15 -12.24
C GLU A 91 -5.54 11.49 -11.53
N SER A 92 -5.22 11.56 -10.24
CA SER A 92 -5.35 12.79 -9.45
C SER A 92 -4.20 13.77 -9.70
N CYS A 93 -3.01 13.26 -9.98
CA CYS A 93 -1.77 14.04 -10.09
C CYS A 93 -1.16 13.99 -11.49
N THR A 94 -1.94 14.41 -12.49
CA THR A 94 -1.59 14.27 -13.92
C THR A 94 -0.27 14.95 -14.33
N SER A 95 0.10 16.08 -13.72
CA SER A 95 1.35 16.80 -14.02
C SER A 95 2.62 16.08 -13.58
N ALA A 96 2.51 15.18 -12.59
CA ALA A 96 3.60 14.37 -12.05
C ALA A 96 3.28 12.87 -12.11
N ARG A 97 2.41 12.48 -13.07
CA ARG A 97 1.77 11.15 -13.17
C ARG A 97 2.74 9.99 -12.96
N THR A 98 3.91 10.04 -13.57
CA THR A 98 4.89 8.95 -13.51
C THR A 98 5.47 8.76 -12.10
N ASP A 99 5.83 9.84 -11.41
CA ASP A 99 6.44 9.80 -10.07
C ASP A 99 5.39 9.41 -9.01
N VAL A 100 4.20 10.02 -9.08
CA VAL A 100 3.10 9.78 -8.13
C VAL A 100 2.44 8.41 -8.33
N ALA A 101 2.38 7.89 -9.57
CA ALA A 101 1.93 6.53 -9.85
C ALA A 101 2.87 5.50 -9.22
N TRP A 102 4.19 5.69 -9.42
CA TRP A 102 5.20 4.84 -8.77
C TRP A 102 5.06 4.90 -7.24
N TRP A 103 4.89 6.10 -6.69
CA TRP A 103 4.71 6.28 -5.25
C TRP A 103 3.48 5.53 -4.73
N GLY A 104 2.34 5.65 -5.40
CA GLY A 104 1.11 4.92 -5.06
C GLY A 104 1.29 3.42 -5.11
N CYS A 105 1.90 2.91 -6.18
CA CYS A 105 2.19 1.49 -6.33
C CYS A 105 3.05 0.97 -5.18
N GLU A 106 4.16 1.64 -4.84
CA GLU A 106 5.04 1.24 -3.75
C GLU A 106 4.34 1.31 -2.39
N TYR A 107 3.54 2.35 -2.16
CA TYR A 107 2.74 2.48 -0.94
C TYR A 107 1.81 1.28 -0.76
N GLY A 108 1.04 0.90 -1.78
CA GLY A 108 0.19 -0.30 -1.74
C GLY A 108 1.00 -1.60 -1.62
N ARG A 109 2.17 -1.67 -2.27
CA ARG A 109 3.05 -2.85 -2.26
C ARG A 109 3.60 -3.15 -0.88
N THR A 110 3.86 -2.14 -0.05
CA THR A 110 4.37 -2.34 1.32
C THR A 110 3.46 -3.22 2.18
N LEU A 111 2.13 -3.12 1.99
CA LEU A 111 1.18 -3.97 2.68
C LEU A 111 1.32 -5.43 2.24
N MET A 112 1.39 -5.67 0.92
CA MET A 112 1.56 -7.01 0.37
C MET A 112 2.83 -7.68 0.90
N ILE A 113 3.99 -7.04 0.79
CA ILE A 113 5.27 -7.66 1.20
C ILE A 113 5.36 -7.92 2.70
N THR A 114 4.55 -7.21 3.51
CA THR A 114 4.46 -7.44 4.96
C THR A 114 3.73 -8.75 5.26
N GLN A 115 2.70 -9.10 4.48
CA GLN A 115 1.89 -10.30 4.68
C GLN A 115 2.39 -11.50 3.86
N PHE A 116 2.92 -11.23 2.68
CA PHE A 116 3.34 -12.20 1.67
C PHE A 116 4.71 -11.81 1.07
N PRO A 117 5.81 -11.94 1.84
CA PRO A 117 7.15 -11.54 1.40
C PRO A 117 7.69 -12.33 0.21
N GLN A 118 7.08 -13.48 -0.11
CA GLN A 118 7.42 -14.30 -1.28
C GLN A 118 6.91 -13.73 -2.61
N CYS A 119 6.03 -12.71 -2.58
CA CYS A 119 5.44 -12.15 -3.79
C CYS A 119 6.42 -11.19 -4.48
N ASP A 120 6.68 -11.45 -5.76
CA ASP A 120 7.51 -10.59 -6.60
C ASP A 120 6.62 -9.60 -7.38
N ARG A 121 6.51 -8.38 -6.87
CA ARG A 121 5.97 -7.24 -7.63
C ARG A 121 6.98 -6.11 -7.61
N THR A 122 7.28 -5.59 -8.78
CA THR A 122 8.05 -4.36 -8.95
C THR A 122 7.13 -3.22 -9.38
N CYS A 123 7.22 -2.08 -8.71
CA CYS A 123 6.60 -0.85 -9.17
C CYS A 123 7.58 -0.10 -10.07
N THR A 124 7.19 0.13 -11.32
CA THR A 124 8.01 0.85 -12.29
C THR A 124 7.38 2.18 -12.60
N SER A 125 8.17 3.25 -12.63
CA SER A 125 7.77 4.51 -13.23
C SER A 125 7.54 4.29 -14.74
N LYS A 126 6.30 4.02 -15.17
CA LYS A 126 6.02 3.96 -16.61
C LYS A 126 6.10 5.37 -17.16
N ARG A 127 7.12 5.56 -18.00
CA ARG A 127 7.48 6.82 -18.66
C ARG A 127 6.55 7.07 -19.85
#